data_AF-A0A067TJW7-F1
#
_entry.id   AF-A0A067TJW7-F1
#
_cell.length_a   1.000
_cell.length_b   1.000
_cell.length_c   1.000
_cell.angle_alpha   90.00
_cell.angle_beta   90.00
_cell.angle_gamma   90.00
#
_symmetry.space_group_name_H-M   'P 1'
#
loop_
_entity.id
_entity.type
_entity.pdbx_description
1 polymer ?
#
loop_
_entity_poly.entity_id
_entity_poly.type
_entity_poly.pdbx_seq_one_letter_code
_entity_poly.pdbx_strand_id
1 'polypeptide(L)' 'MRIRLSIIFSAAFISIAASEVNGQAAVWSQCGGVGFSGPAVCVTGWTCVYLNQYYSQCIPNTPGGPGQAPNYK' A
#
# COMPACT_ATOMS: atom_id res chain seq x y z
N MET A 1 0.89 37.69 0.55
CA MET A 1 2.06 37.33 1.39
C MET A 1 3.33 37.54 0.56
N ARG A 2 4.00 38.68 0.71
CA ARG A 2 5.25 39.01 -0.02
C ARG A 2 6.40 38.30 0.69
N ILE A 3 6.66 37.05 0.34
CA ILE A 3 7.77 36.26 0.89
C ILE A 3 9.05 36.88 0.35
N ARG A 4 9.78 37.58 1.21
CA ARG A 4 11.02 38.27 0.84
C ARG A 4 12.04 37.24 0.38
N LEU A 5 12.48 37.41 -0.85
CA LEU A 5 13.50 36.63 -1.56
C LEU A 5 14.88 36.86 -0.93
N SER A 6 15.11 36.36 0.28
CA SER A 6 16.40 36.44 0.99
C SER A 6 16.46 35.37 2.07
N ILE A 7 16.54 34.10 1.66
CA ILE A 7 16.89 33.00 2.57
C ILE A 7 17.95 32.12 1.90
N ILE A 8 19.19 32.59 2.04
CA ILE A 8 20.38 31.83 2.46
C ILE A 8 20.75 30.56 1.65
N PHE A 9 21.93 30.67 1.05
CA PHE A 9 22.81 29.69 0.42
C PHE A 9 23.22 28.55 1.40
N SER A 10 22.33 27.65 1.78
CA SER A 10 22.71 26.45 2.54
C SER A 10 21.78 25.31 2.15
N ALA A 11 22.33 24.31 1.45
CA ALA A 11 21.60 23.14 0.97
C ALA A 11 21.15 22.25 2.15
N ALA A 12 20.09 22.66 2.84
CA ALA A 12 19.30 21.77 3.67
C ALA A 12 18.16 21.24 2.80
N PHE A 13 18.38 20.10 2.15
CA PHE A 13 17.30 19.31 1.57
C PHE A 13 16.44 18.80 2.72
N ILE A 14 15.40 19.56 3.08
CA ILE A 14 14.35 19.10 3.97
C ILE A 14 13.55 18.07 3.16
N SER A 15 13.92 16.79 3.29
CA SER A 15 13.11 15.68 2.78
C SER A 15 11.80 15.66 3.56
N ILE A 16 10.78 16.30 3.01
CA ILE A 16 9.40 16.16 3.48
C ILE A 16 9.00 14.72 3.19
N ALA A 17 9.00 13.87 4.22
CA ALA A 17 8.43 12.55 4.15
C ALA A 17 6.91 12.71 3.98
N ALA A 18 6.42 12.60 2.76
CA ALA A 18 5.00 12.49 2.50
C ALA A 18 4.52 11.15 3.09
N SER A 19 3.78 11.22 4.19
CA SER A 19 3.03 10.07 4.69
C SER A 19 1.90 9.79 3.70
N GLU A 20 2.10 8.82 2.82
CA GLU A 20 1.09 8.37 1.88
C GLU A 20 -0.04 7.74 2.70
N VAL A 21 -1.17 8.45 2.85
CA VAL A 21 -2.40 7.85 3.35
C VAL A 21 -2.92 6.95 2.23
N ASN A 22 -2.42 5.73 2.19
CA ASN A 22 -2.93 4.73 1.29
C ASN A 22 -4.31 4.28 1.82
N GLY A 23 -5.37 4.60 1.07
CA GLY A 23 -6.70 4.04 1.34
C GLY A 23 -6.70 2.52 1.22
N GLN A 24 -7.83 1.86 1.49
CA GLN A 24 -7.91 0.41 1.34
C GLN A 24 -7.87 -0.02 -0.14
N ALA A 25 -7.15 -1.12 -0.42
CA ALA A 25 -7.09 -1.76 -1.72
C ALA A 25 -8.47 -2.29 -2.09
N ALA A 26 -8.92 -1.97 -3.30
CA ALA A 26 -10.19 -2.45 -3.80
C ALA A 26 -10.17 -3.99 -3.97
N VAL A 27 -11.37 -4.52 -4.08
CA VAL A 27 -11.66 -5.92 -4.41
C VAL A 27 -10.81 -6.38 -5.61
N TRP A 28 -10.13 -7.52 -5.50
CA TRP A 28 -9.23 -8.09 -6.53
C TRP A 28 -8.04 -7.21 -6.95
N SER A 29 -7.78 -6.11 -6.24
CA SER A 29 -6.66 -5.22 -6.56
C SER A 29 -5.36 -5.72 -5.94
N GLN A 30 -4.23 -5.21 -6.45
CA GLN A 30 -2.93 -5.44 -5.84
C GLN A 30 -2.90 -4.81 -4.44
N CYS A 31 -2.35 -5.54 -3.48
CA CYS A 31 -2.17 -5.11 -2.10
C CYS A 31 -0.75 -5.29 -1.59
N GLY A 32 0.16 -5.79 -2.42
CA GLY A 32 1.55 -6.01 -2.04
C GLY A 32 2.41 -6.48 -3.20
N GLY A 33 3.72 -6.51 -2.96
CA GLY A 33 4.73 -6.89 -3.93
C GLY A 33 5.94 -5.96 -3.89
N VAL A 34 7.09 -6.45 -4.35
CA VAL A 34 8.31 -5.65 -4.49
C VAL A 34 8.04 -4.46 -5.41
N GLY A 35 8.28 -3.25 -4.91
CA GLY A 35 8.07 -1.99 -5.64
C GLY A 35 6.63 -1.47 -5.63
N PHE A 36 5.69 -2.17 -4.96
CA PHE A 36 4.31 -1.68 -4.83
C PHE A 36 4.22 -0.58 -3.76
N SER A 37 3.82 0.63 -4.16
CA SER A 37 3.56 1.78 -3.28
C SER A 37 2.06 2.05 -3.09
N GLY A 38 1.20 1.13 -3.50
CA GLY A 38 -0.24 1.27 -3.38
C GLY A 38 -0.80 0.71 -2.05
N PRO A 39 -2.14 0.71 -1.92
CA PRO A 39 -2.84 0.27 -0.73
C PRO A 39 -2.43 -1.11 -0.21
N ALA A 40 -1.77 -1.18 0.95
CA ALA A 40 -1.34 -2.47 1.51
C ALA A 40 -2.47 -3.24 2.22
N VAL A 41 -3.55 -2.56 2.59
CA VAL A 41 -4.66 -3.11 3.37
C VAL A 41 -5.88 -3.26 2.48
N CYS A 42 -6.46 -4.45 2.39
CA CYS A 42 -7.68 -4.70 1.63
C CYS A 42 -8.93 -4.10 2.31
N VAL A 43 -9.97 -3.82 1.52
CA VAL A 43 -11.30 -3.49 2.06
C VAL A 43 -11.82 -4.58 3.01
N THR A 44 -12.70 -4.21 3.95
CA THR A 44 -13.26 -5.14 4.94
C THR A 44 -13.85 -6.39 4.29
N GLY A 45 -13.55 -7.57 4.85
CA GLY A 45 -13.98 -8.87 4.32
C GLY A 45 -13.05 -9.47 3.26
N TRP A 46 -11.93 -8.80 2.96
CA TRP A 46 -10.92 -9.25 2.00
C TRP A 46 -9.56 -9.37 2.67
N THR A 47 -8.78 -10.34 2.21
CA THR A 47 -7.44 -10.63 2.71
C THR A 47 -6.43 -10.43 1.60
N CYS A 48 -5.29 -9.81 1.93
CA CYS A 48 -4.18 -9.69 0.99
C CYS A 48 -3.45 -11.04 0.90
N VAL A 49 -3.55 -11.70 -0.25
CA VAL A 49 -2.97 -13.02 -0.50
C VAL A 49 -1.74 -12.86 -1.37
N TYR A 50 -0.61 -13.38 -0.89
CA TYR A 50 0.62 -13.44 -1.65
C TYR A 50 0.47 -14.39 -2.85
N LEU A 51 0.81 -13.92 -4.05
CA LEU A 51 0.85 -14.75 -5.27
C LEU A 51 2.28 -14.93 -5.78
N ASN A 52 3.06 -13.86 -5.81
CA ASN A 52 4.49 -13.88 -6.13
C ASN A 52 5.21 -12.66 -5.55
N GLN A 53 6.54 -12.60 -5.72
CA GLN A 53 7.37 -11.56 -5.12
C GLN A 53 6.95 -10.13 -5.50
N TYR A 54 6.39 -9.95 -6.70
CA TYR A 54 5.99 -8.65 -7.23
C TYR A 54 4.49 -8.39 -7.08
N TYR A 55 3.69 -9.37 -6.65
CA TYR A 55 2.24 -9.28 -6.69
C TYR A 55 1.55 -10.07 -5.57
N SER A 56 0.79 -9.36 -4.75
CA SER A 56 -0.18 -9.89 -3.79
C SER A 56 -1.54 -9.27 -4.11
N GLN A 57 -2.63 -10.04 -3.99
CA GLN A 57 -3.96 -9.63 -4.41
C GLN A 57 -4.96 -9.68 -3.25
N CYS A 58 -5.89 -8.73 -3.19
CA CYS A 58 -7.03 -8.83 -2.30
C CYS A 58 -8.02 -9.89 -2.79
N ILE A 59 -8.25 -10.92 -1.99
CA ILE A 59 -9.16 -12.04 -2.29
C ILE A 59 -10.23 -12.15 -1.18
N PRO A 60 -11.48 -12.61 -1.47
CA PRO A 60 -12.51 -12.73 -0.43
C PRO A 60 -12.08 -13.67 0.69
N ASN A 61 -12.36 -13.29 1.93
CA ASN A 61 -12.26 -14.16 3.10
C ASN A 61 -13.54 -15.00 3.19
N THR A 62 -13.75 -15.92 2.24
CA THR A 62 -14.87 -16.87 2.29
C THR A 62 -14.36 -18.27 2.66
N PRO A 63 -15.05 -18.98 3.56
CA PRO A 63 -14.78 -20.39 3.80
C PRO A 63 -14.94 -21.17 2.48
N GLY A 64 -13.82 -21.66 1.92
CA GLY A 64 -13.79 -22.39 0.65
C GLY A 64 -13.55 -21.53 -0.61
N GLY A 65 -13.28 -20.24 -0.49
CA GLY A 65 -12.84 -19.39 -1.59
C GLY A 65 -11.31 -19.34 -1.72
N PRO A 66 -10.78 -18.84 -2.86
CA PRO A 66 -9.33 -18.81 -3.15
C PRO A 66 -8.49 -17.91 -2.23
N GLY A 67 -9.08 -17.31 -1.18
CA GLY A 67 -8.42 -16.39 -0.24
C GLY A 67 -8.35 -16.87 1.20
N GLN A 68 -9.02 -17.98 1.53
CA GLN A 68 -8.70 -18.77 2.72
C GLN A 68 -8.11 -20.07 2.19
N ALA A 69 -6.87 -20.40 2.56
CA ALA A 69 -6.52 -21.81 2.62
C ALA A 69 -7.26 -22.39 3.83
N PRO A 70 -8.33 -23.21 3.68
CA PRO A 70 -8.95 -23.88 4.82
C PRO A 70 -8.04 -24.94 5.45
N ASN A 71 -6.85 -25.18 4.91
CA ASN A 71 -5.88 -26.16 5.38
C ASN A 71 -4.46 -25.71 5.01
N TYR A 72 -3.81 -24.94 5.89
CA TYR A 72 -2.39 -25.21 6.11
C TYR A 72 -2.36 -26.37 7.13
N LYS A 73 -1.92 -27.54 6.68
CA LYS A 73 -1.17 -28.44 7.55
C LYS A 73 0.29 -28.07 7.40
#